data_AF-A0A9D9LRM2-F1
#
_entry.id   AF-A0A9D9LRM2-F1
#
_cell.length_a   1.000
_cell.length_b   1.000
_cell.length_c   1.000
_cell.angle_alpha   90.00
_cell.angle_beta   90.00
_cell.angle_gamma   90.00
#
_symmetry.space_group_name_H-M   'P 1'
#
loop_
_entity.id
_entity.type
_entity.pdbx_description
1 polymer ?
#
loop_
_entity_poly.entity_id
_entity_poly.type
_entity_poly.pdbx_seq_one_letter_code
_entity_poly.pdbx_strand_id
1 'polypeptide(L)' 'MIIKTYIPENQPLTAEEIKEIETAAKYPITFDDDCPELTDEQIEKFFSSKGINISQKNQINQVKQEVAFA' A
#
# COMPACT_ATOMS: atom_id res chain seq x y z
N MET A 1 -12.27 17.83 26.78
CA MET A 1 -12.63 16.42 27.04
C MET A 1 -11.78 15.58 26.08
N ILE A 2 -10.92 14.69 26.57
CA ILE A 2 -10.01 13.91 25.71
C ILE A 2 -10.64 12.53 25.54
N ILE A 3 -11.03 12.18 24.32
CA ILE A 3 -11.51 10.85 23.97
C ILE A 3 -10.28 10.00 23.67
N LYS A 4 -10.05 8.94 24.45
CA LYS A 4 -9.01 7.95 24.17
C LYS A 4 -9.63 6.82 23.37
N THR A 5 -9.37 6.79 22.07
CA THR A 5 -9.80 5.69 21.19
C THR A 5 -8.76 4.58 21.27
N TYR A 6 -9.18 3.36 21.60
CA TYR A 6 -8.33 2.18 21.63
C TYR A 6 -8.57 1.38 20.36
N ILE A 7 -7.53 1.22 19.53
CA ILE A 7 -7.56 0.37 18.35
C ILE A 7 -6.86 -0.94 18.75
N PRO A 8 -7.60 -2.06 18.89
CA PRO A 8 -6.99 -3.34 19.22
C PRO A 8 -6.05 -3.79 18.11
N GLU A 9 -4.82 -4.14 18.48
CA GLU A 9 -3.85 -4.72 17.55
C GLU A 9 -4.31 -6.12 17.13
N ASN A 10 -4.22 -6.44 15.83
CA ASN A 10 -4.62 -7.72 15.23
C ASN A 10 -6.13 -8.03 15.17
N GLN A 11 -6.99 -7.00 15.16
CA GLN A 11 -8.41 -7.23 14.86
C GLN A 11 -8.58 -7.66 13.39
N PRO A 12 -9.27 -8.78 13.11
CA PRO A 12 -9.60 -9.14 11.74
C PRO A 12 -10.55 -8.09 11.13
N LEU A 13 -10.33 -7.75 9.86
CA LEU A 13 -11.21 -6.84 9.13
C LEU A 13 -12.62 -7.43 9.04
N THR A 14 -13.62 -6.56 9.17
CA THR A 14 -15.01 -6.91 8.93
C THR A 14 -15.26 -7.13 7.44
N ALA A 15 -16.37 -7.82 7.12
CA ALA A 15 -16.75 -8.06 5.73
C ALA A 15 -17.00 -6.76 4.94
N GLU A 16 -17.48 -5.71 5.62
CA GLU A 16 -17.70 -4.39 5.01
C GLU A 16 -16.37 -3.71 4.67
N GLU A 17 -15.42 -3.70 5.61
CA GLU A 17 -14.08 -3.14 5.38
C GLU A 17 -13.35 -3.87 4.24
N ILE A 18 -13.47 -5.21 4.17
CA ILE A 18 -12.91 -6.00 3.07
C ILE A 18 -13.54 -5.58 1.73
N LYS A 19 -14.87 -5.44 1.68
CA LYS A 19 -15.58 -5.02 0.47
C LYS A 19 -15.20 -3.60 0.03
N GLU A 20 -14.95 -2.69 0.97
CA GLU A 20 -14.45 -1.35 0.67
C GLU A 20 -13.05 -1.41 0.04
N ILE A 21 -12.14 -2.22 0.58
CA ILE A 21 -10.80 -2.44 0.02
C ILE A 21 -10.91 -3.01 -1.40
N GLU A 22 -11.73 -4.03 -1.62
CA GLU A 22 -11.96 -4.61 -2.95
C GLU A 22 -12.55 -3.62 -3.94
N THR A 23 -13.40 -2.72 -3.47
CA THR A 23 -14.02 -1.68 -4.30
C THR A 23 -12.99 -0.61 -4.65
N ALA A 24 -12.21 -0.15 -3.67
CA ALA A 24 -11.13 0.82 -3.86
C ALA A 24 -10.07 0.29 -4.86
N ALA A 25 -9.73 -1.00 -4.79
CA ALA A 25 -8.76 -1.63 -5.69
C ALA A 25 -9.17 -1.60 -7.18
N LYS A 26 -10.46 -1.40 -7.48
CA LYS A 26 -10.96 -1.29 -8.86
C LYS A 26 -10.76 0.10 -9.46
N TYR A 27 -10.48 1.11 -8.64
CA TYR A 27 -10.25 2.47 -9.12
C TYR A 27 -8.77 2.68 -9.47
N PRO A 28 -8.47 3.42 -10.55
CA PRO A 28 -7.09 3.73 -10.90
C PRO A 28 -6.47 4.63 -9.83
N ILE A 29 -5.19 4.40 -9.54
CA ILE A 29 -4.40 5.32 -8.72
C ILE A 29 -4.13 6.57 -9.57
N THR A 30 -4.61 7.72 -9.11
CA THR A 30 -4.39 9.01 -9.77
C THR A 30 -3.60 9.92 -8.83
N PHE A 31 -2.58 10.58 -9.38
CA PHE A 31 -1.79 11.59 -8.69
C PHE A 31 -2.25 12.97 -9.14
N ASP A 32 -2.39 13.90 -8.21
CA ASP A 32 -2.72 15.30 -8.50
C ASP A 32 -1.46 16.17 -8.44
N ASP A 33 -1.59 17.45 -8.77
CA ASP A 33 -0.47 18.40 -8.77
C ASP A 33 0.08 18.67 -7.35
N ASP A 34 -0.74 18.49 -6.32
CA ASP A 34 -0.37 18.65 -4.91
C ASP A 34 0.31 17.38 -4.33
N CYS A 35 0.09 16.22 -4.95
CA CYS A 35 0.60 14.91 -4.57
C CYS A 35 1.05 14.12 -5.81
N PRO A 36 2.16 14.53 -6.44
CA PRO A 36 2.70 13.86 -7.62
C PRO A 36 3.25 12.47 -7.28
N GLU A 37 3.39 11.63 -8.30
CA GLU A 37 4.03 10.33 -8.16
C GLU A 37 5.48 10.50 -7.67
N LEU A 38 5.87 9.69 -6.68
CA LEU A 38 7.22 9.68 -6.17
C LEU A 38 8.17 9.08 -7.21
N THR A 39 9.34 9.69 -7.39
CA THR A 39 10.40 9.14 -8.22
C THR A 39 11.04 7.92 -7.55
N ASP A 40 11.66 7.04 -8.35
CA ASP A 40 12.33 5.83 -7.84
C ASP A 40 13.34 6.13 -6.72
N GLU A 41 14.05 7.26 -6.81
CA GLU A 41 15.00 7.71 -5.78
C GLU A 41 14.31 8.15 -4.49
N GLN A 42 13.14 8.80 -4.59
CA GLN A 42 12.36 9.22 -3.43
C GLN A 42 11.75 8.00 -2.73
N ILE A 43 11.30 7.02 -3.51
CA ILE A 43 10.83 5.74 -3.01
C ILE A 43 11.96 5.02 -2.26
N GLU A 44 13.15 4.94 -2.84
CA GLU A 44 14.32 4.33 -2.21
C GLU A 44 14.71 5.03 -0.90
N LYS A 45 14.75 6.37 -0.88
CA LYS A 45 15.01 7.16 0.34
C LYS A 45 13.94 6.93 1.40
N PHE A 46 12.67 6.85 1.01
CA PHE A 46 11.56 6.58 1.92
C PHE A 46 11.73 5.21 2.60
N PHE A 47 11.94 4.14 1.83
CA PHE A 47 12.14 2.80 2.40
C PHE A 47 13.43 2.68 3.21
N SER A 48 14.52 3.33 2.77
CA SER A 48 15.78 3.41 3.50
C SER A 48 15.61 4.12 4.85
N SER A 49 14.91 5.25 4.88
CA SER A 49 14.62 6.00 6.13
C SER A 49 13.72 5.22 7.10
N LYS A 50 12.89 4.30 6.60
CA LYS A 50 12.01 3.44 7.38
C LYS A 50 12.69 2.15 7.86
N GLY A 51 13.96 1.92 7.51
CA GLY A 51 14.67 0.68 7.85
C GLY A 51 14.15 -0.56 7.11
N ILE A 52 13.40 -0.38 6.02
CA ILE A 52 12.83 -1.45 5.21
C ILE A 52 13.84 -1.81 4.12
N ASN A 53 14.56 -2.92 4.27
CA ASN A 53 15.53 -3.38 3.27
C ASN A 53 14.80 -4.05 2.08
N ILE A 54 14.76 -3.36 0.94
CA ILE A 54 14.07 -3.79 -0.30
C ILE A 54 14.80 -4.91 -1.07
N SER A 55 15.76 -5.63 -0.47
CA SER A 55 16.39 -6.80 -1.12
C SER A 55 15.42 -7.95 -1.45
N GLN A 56 14.15 -7.85 -1.04
CA GLN A 56 13.08 -8.76 -1.44
C GLN A 56 12.32 -8.33 -2.72
N LYS A 57 12.80 -7.33 -3.48
CA LYS A 57 12.20 -6.88 -4.75
C LYS A 57 12.07 -7.98 -5.82
N ASN A 58 12.86 -9.06 -5.76
CA ASN A 58 12.80 -10.14 -6.75
C ASN A 58 11.52 -11.00 -6.69
N GLN A 59 10.75 -10.98 -5.60
CA GLN A 59 9.51 -11.78 -5.51
C GLN A 59 8.27 -11.03 -6.04
N ILE A 60 8.26 -9.69 -6.01
CA ILE A 60 7.10 -8.88 -6.42
C ILE A 60 6.97 -8.81 -7.96
N ASN A 61 8.10 -8.80 -8.68
CA ASN A 61 8.09 -8.74 -10.14
C ASN A 61 7.61 -10.05 -10.80
N GLN A 62 7.75 -11.20 -10.12
CA GLN A 62 7.29 -12.49 -10.65
C GLN A 62 5.75 -12.59 -10.63
N VAL A 63 5.09 -12.06 -9.59
CA VAL A 63 3.62 -12.06 -9.49
C VAL A 63 2.98 -11.06 -10.47
N LYS A 64 3.64 -9.93 -10.76
CA LYS A 64 3.12 -8.94 -11.73
C LYS A 64 3.09 -9.47 -13.18
N GLN A 65 3.98 -10.40 -13.55
CA GLN A 65 4.01 -10.97 -14.90
C GLN A 65 2.95 -12.05 -15.14
N GLU A 66 2.56 -12.83 -14.12
CA GLU A 66 1.55 -13.89 -14.28
C GLU A 66 0.11 -13.34 -14.36
N VAL A 67 -0.19 -12.22 -13.68
CA VAL A 67 -1.53 -11.61 -13.75
C VAL A 67 -1.75 -10.82 -15.04
N ALA A 68 -0.67 -10.44 -15.74
CA ALA A 68 -0.74 -9.73 -17.02
C ALA A 68 -0.98 -10.65 -18.24
N PHE A 69 -0.98 -11.98 -18.05
CA PHE A 69 -1.12 -12.96 -19.14
C PHE A 69 -2.20 -14.02 -18.88
N ALA A 70 -3.10 -13.81 -17.91
CA ALA A 70 -4.26 -14.65 -17.63
C ALA A 70 -5.57 -13.96 -18.03
#